data_AF-A0A2G9TZD9-F1
#
_entry.id   AF-A0A2G9TZD9-F1
#
_cell.length_a   1.000
_cell.length_b   1.000
_cell.length_c   1.000
_cell.angle_alpha   90.00
_cell.angle_beta   90.00
_cell.angle_gamma   90.00
#
_symmetry.space_group_name_H-M   'P 1'
#
loop_
_entity.id
_entity.type
_entity.pdbx_description
1 polymer ?
#
loop_
_entity_poly.entity_id
_entity_poly.type
_entity_poly.pdbx_seq_one_letter_code
_entity_poly.pdbx_strand_id
1 'polypeptide(L)'
;MNPQILTASISTQVVQQNSNSSSASASGSGNQQQNSTDSTASGGSTNTTSEASTEASTSPEESTSSEGSTSTEAVSTTTTNALPSNPRINQICTGNPGMNDRIRTRALEMTNYRRSRLARGFVSKSTGRRLPMAADMIRLRYNCSLETSAKAAVDSCTTSYSNIPSGVQQNIYSIPKSRAQYRVDAITEAIKDWWSQVRRVDGIGMKVIYRAKHEGSPISWFTRVSLDLPS
;
A
#
# COMPACT_ATOMS: atom_id res chain seq x y z
N MET A 1 -27.89 4.75 4.87
CA MET A 1 -26.55 4.23 5.20
C MET A 1 -26.66 3.29 6.39
N ASN A 2 -25.83 2.24 6.49
CA ASN A 2 -25.74 1.44 7.72
C ASN A 2 -24.68 2.06 8.65
N PRO A 3 -25.03 2.55 9.87
CA PRO A 3 -24.08 3.20 10.76
C PRO A 3 -23.00 2.26 11.33
N GLN A 4 -23.13 0.94 11.14
CA GLN A 4 -22.14 -0.07 11.55
C GLN A 4 -21.13 -0.44 10.47
N ILE A 5 -21.13 0.24 9.32
CA ILE A 5 -20.19 0.02 8.21
C ILE A 5 -19.36 1.28 7.97
N LEU A 6 -18.07 1.11 7.70
CA LEU A 6 -17.17 2.11 7.13
C LEU A 6 -16.77 1.67 5.72
N THR A 7 -16.77 2.59 4.76
CA THR A 7 -16.29 2.33 3.39
C THR A 7 -14.92 2.97 3.20
N ALA A 8 -14.01 2.26 2.54
CA ALA A 8 -12.67 2.71 2.18
C ALA A 8 -12.43 2.55 0.68
N SER A 9 -11.74 3.50 0.06
CA SER A 9 -11.38 3.44 -1.36
C SER A 9 -9.99 4.01 -1.60
N ILE A 10 -9.33 3.53 -2.66
CA ILE A 10 -8.14 4.14 -3.28
C ILE A 10 -8.39 4.19 -4.78
N SER A 11 -8.12 5.34 -5.39
CA SER A 11 -7.97 5.51 -6.83
C SER A 11 -6.48 5.61 -7.19
N THR A 12 -6.05 4.92 -8.24
CA THR A 12 -4.70 4.98 -8.83
C THR A 12 -4.80 5.38 -10.30
N GLN A 13 -3.79 6.10 -10.81
CA GLN A 13 -3.72 6.43 -12.23
C GLN A 13 -3.04 5.29 -13.00
N VAL A 14 -3.59 4.96 -14.17
CA VAL A 14 -2.99 4.05 -15.14
C VAL A 14 -1.86 4.75 -15.85
N VAL A 15 -0.64 4.24 -15.69
CA VAL A 15 0.50 4.66 -16.51
C VAL A 15 0.42 3.92 -17.84
N GLN A 16 0.07 4.63 -18.92
CA GLN A 16 0.30 4.09 -20.26
C GLN A 16 1.81 4.05 -20.52
N GLN A 17 2.32 2.88 -20.92
CA GLN A 17 3.73 2.71 -21.25
C GLN A 17 4.01 3.32 -22.62
N ASN A 18 4.39 4.61 -22.64
CA ASN A 18 4.94 5.26 -23.82
C ASN A 18 6.29 4.62 -24.17
N SER A 19 6.33 3.81 -25.22
CA SER A 19 7.51 3.05 -25.69
C SER A 19 8.60 3.91 -26.34
N ASN A 20 8.99 5.02 -25.72
CA ASN A 20 10.10 5.89 -26.15
C ASN A 20 11.34 5.67 -25.27
N SER A 21 11.91 4.46 -25.35
CA SER A 21 13.26 4.19 -24.84
C SER A 21 14.30 4.82 -25.77
N SER A 22 14.60 6.11 -25.57
CA SER A 22 15.66 6.81 -26.29
C SER A 22 17.04 6.28 -25.88
N SER A 23 17.52 5.25 -26.58
CA SER A 23 18.84 4.66 -26.37
C SER A 23 19.95 5.65 -26.72
N ALA A 24 20.68 6.13 -25.71
CA ALA A 24 21.87 6.93 -25.92
C ALA A 24 23.02 6.03 -26.42
N SER A 25 23.39 6.19 -27.70
CA SER A 25 24.47 5.43 -28.32
C SER A 25 25.84 5.86 -27.80
N ALA A 26 26.67 4.90 -27.40
CA ALA A 26 28.10 5.09 -27.14
C ALA A 26 28.89 3.98 -27.83
N SER A 27 29.70 4.34 -28.83
CA SER A 27 30.45 3.40 -29.67
C SER A 27 31.80 3.01 -29.05
N GLY A 28 32.21 1.76 -29.19
CA GLY A 28 33.54 1.28 -28.77
C GLY A 28 33.83 -0.15 -29.24
N SER A 29 34.61 -0.31 -30.30
CA SER A 29 35.04 -1.62 -30.85
C SER A 29 36.29 -2.15 -30.12
N GLY A 30 36.41 -3.47 -29.91
CA GLY A 30 37.45 -4.02 -29.01
C GLY A 30 37.96 -5.47 -29.19
N ASN A 31 37.65 -6.16 -30.30
CA ASN A 31 38.27 -7.46 -30.69
C ASN A 31 38.11 -8.69 -29.76
N GLN A 32 38.71 -9.81 -30.19
CA GLN A 32 38.48 -11.21 -29.76
C GLN A 32 39.73 -11.79 -29.05
N GLN A 33 39.59 -12.88 -28.28
CA GLN A 33 40.09 -14.23 -28.67
C GLN A 33 39.57 -15.32 -27.68
N GLN A 34 39.97 -16.59 -27.87
CA GLN A 34 39.44 -17.80 -27.21
C GLN A 34 40.49 -18.46 -26.28
N ASN A 35 40.05 -19.20 -25.24
CA ASN A 35 40.16 -20.68 -25.12
C ASN A 35 40.05 -21.19 -23.65
N SER A 36 39.85 -22.50 -23.50
CA SER A 36 39.80 -23.40 -22.31
C SER A 36 41.02 -23.26 -21.36
N THR A 37 41.02 -23.73 -20.10
CA THR A 37 40.83 -25.14 -19.65
C THR A 37 40.36 -25.33 -18.18
N ASP A 38 40.10 -26.60 -17.82
CA ASP A 38 39.68 -27.18 -16.54
C ASP A 38 40.74 -27.17 -15.40
N SER A 39 40.31 -27.22 -14.13
CA SER A 39 40.95 -28.01 -13.04
C SER A 39 40.20 -28.01 -11.69
N THR A 40 40.07 -29.21 -11.14
CA THR A 40 39.42 -29.62 -9.86
C THR A 40 40.21 -29.33 -8.58
N ALA A 41 39.54 -28.92 -7.48
CA ALA A 41 39.75 -29.30 -6.05
C ALA A 41 38.83 -28.46 -5.12
N SER A 42 38.18 -28.87 -4.01
CA SER A 42 38.23 -30.01 -3.06
C SER A 42 38.81 -29.65 -1.67
N GLY A 43 38.08 -30.01 -0.59
CA GLY A 43 38.38 -29.74 0.83
C GLY A 43 37.59 -28.56 1.45
N GLY A 44 37.19 -28.58 2.73
CA GLY A 44 37.17 -29.67 3.72
C GLY A 44 37.08 -29.18 5.18
N SER A 45 36.25 -29.83 6.04
CA SER A 45 36.15 -29.66 7.52
C SER A 45 35.72 -28.28 8.09
N THR A 46 34.62 -28.11 8.85
CA THR A 46 34.20 -28.59 10.20
C THR A 46 34.86 -27.91 11.41
N ASN A 47 34.10 -27.10 12.16
CA ASN A 47 33.72 -27.44 13.56
C ASN A 47 32.67 -26.50 14.20
N THR A 48 31.76 -27.12 14.96
CA THR A 48 31.34 -26.86 16.37
C THR A 48 32.03 -25.67 17.09
N THR A 49 31.40 -24.85 17.94
CA THR A 49 30.51 -25.22 19.08
C THR A 49 29.60 -24.05 19.53
N SER A 50 28.57 -24.38 20.32
CA SER A 50 27.70 -23.49 21.09
C SER A 50 28.44 -22.52 22.04
N GLU A 51 27.78 -21.43 22.44
CA GLU A 51 27.36 -21.29 23.85
C GLU A 51 26.23 -20.26 24.03
N ALA A 52 25.59 -20.28 25.19
CA ALA A 52 24.51 -19.37 25.56
C ALA A 52 24.64 -18.98 27.04
N SER A 53 24.28 -17.75 27.39
CA SER A 53 24.10 -17.34 28.78
C SER A 53 23.00 -16.28 28.88
N THR A 54 22.04 -16.56 29.74
CA THR A 54 21.09 -15.58 30.29
C THR A 54 21.76 -14.82 31.44
N GLU A 55 21.39 -13.57 31.65
CA GLU A 55 21.17 -13.08 33.02
C GLU A 55 20.21 -11.89 33.03
N ALA A 56 19.65 -11.60 34.21
CA ALA A 56 18.67 -10.55 34.44
C ALA A 56 18.80 -10.02 35.87
N SER A 57 18.49 -8.74 36.10
CA SER A 57 18.34 -8.18 37.45
C SER A 57 17.43 -6.95 37.51
N THR A 58 16.94 -6.72 38.72
CA THR A 58 15.79 -5.92 39.15
C THR A 58 16.06 -4.44 39.43
N SER A 59 14.99 -3.63 39.33
CA SER A 59 14.48 -2.57 40.25
C SER A 59 15.41 -1.84 41.24
N PRO A 60 15.13 -0.54 41.55
CA PRO A 60 13.97 -0.17 42.40
C PRO A 60 13.18 1.11 42.01
N GLU A 61 12.22 1.48 42.87
CA GLU A 61 11.22 2.59 42.81
C GLU A 61 11.86 4.00 43.03
N GLU A 62 11.19 5.18 42.92
CA GLU A 62 9.76 5.62 42.95
C GLU A 62 9.46 6.61 41.75
N SER A 63 8.83 7.81 41.72
CA SER A 63 8.26 8.76 42.71
C SER A 63 6.94 9.50 42.35
N THR A 64 6.26 9.96 43.40
CA THR A 64 4.98 10.71 43.58
C THR A 64 4.86 12.18 43.06
N SER A 65 3.62 12.70 42.98
CA SER A 65 3.16 14.13 42.90
C SER A 65 3.12 14.85 41.52
N SER A 66 2.23 15.82 41.22
CA SER A 66 0.84 16.17 41.64
C SER A 66 0.25 17.22 40.66
N GLU A 67 -1.06 17.50 40.75
CA GLU A 67 -1.80 18.64 40.12
C GLU A 67 -1.79 18.80 38.58
N GLY A 68 -2.75 19.50 37.95
CA GLY A 68 -3.98 20.10 38.48
C GLY A 68 -4.30 21.47 37.89
N SER A 69 -5.12 21.55 36.84
CA SER A 69 -5.73 22.82 36.40
C SER A 69 -6.97 22.63 35.53
N THR A 70 -8.11 23.10 36.05
CA THR A 70 -9.33 23.36 35.28
C THR A 70 -9.18 24.68 34.53
N SER A 71 -9.70 24.79 33.32
CA SER A 71 -10.14 26.08 32.78
C SER A 71 -11.44 25.94 32.00
N THR A 72 -12.42 26.75 32.36
CA THR A 72 -13.75 26.83 31.74
C THR A 72 -13.87 28.13 30.97
N GLU A 73 -13.94 28.06 29.65
CA GLU A 73 -14.35 29.19 28.81
C GLU A 73 -15.61 28.81 28.01
N ALA A 74 -16.62 29.69 28.05
CA ALA A 74 -17.89 29.47 27.39
C ALA A 74 -17.83 29.93 25.93
N VAL A 75 -18.05 29.02 24.99
CA VAL A 75 -18.09 29.33 23.55
C VAL A 75 -19.50 29.76 23.14
N SER A 76 -19.63 30.97 22.60
CA SER A 76 -20.91 31.49 22.11
C SER A 76 -21.48 30.69 20.95
N THR A 77 -22.79 30.48 20.96
CA THR A 77 -23.54 29.75 19.94
C THR A 77 -23.77 30.57 18.66
N THR A 78 -23.23 30.10 17.54
CA THR A 78 -23.63 30.56 16.20
C THR A 78 -23.86 29.35 15.29
N THR A 79 -25.08 29.23 14.76
CA THR A 79 -25.54 28.04 14.01
C THR A 79 -25.10 28.08 12.54
N THR A 80 -24.19 27.18 12.16
CA THR A 80 -23.88 26.90 10.73
C THR A 80 -23.71 25.39 10.52
N ASN A 81 -24.49 24.79 9.62
CA ASN A 81 -24.50 23.35 9.34
C ASN A 81 -23.34 22.90 8.43
N ALA A 82 -22.10 23.12 8.88
CA ALA A 82 -20.89 22.57 8.26
C ALA A 82 -19.96 22.04 9.35
N LEU A 83 -19.46 20.80 9.21
CA LEU A 83 -18.43 20.28 10.11
C LEU A 83 -17.16 21.14 9.97
N PRO A 84 -16.66 21.78 11.04
CA PRO A 84 -15.51 22.67 10.93
C PRO A 84 -14.27 21.89 10.51
N SER A 85 -13.72 22.24 9.35
CA SER A 85 -12.48 21.67 8.84
C SER A 85 -11.29 22.18 9.66
N ASN A 86 -11.00 21.51 10.78
CA ASN A 86 -9.82 21.79 11.60
C ASN A 86 -8.57 21.75 10.69
N PRO A 87 -7.85 22.86 10.49
CA PRO A 87 -6.78 22.93 9.49
C PRO A 87 -5.64 21.98 9.84
N ARG A 88 -5.36 21.74 11.13
CA ARG A 88 -4.26 20.90 11.62
C ARG A 88 -4.34 19.42 11.21
N ILE A 89 -5.46 18.97 10.63
CA ILE A 89 -5.62 17.58 10.16
C ILE A 89 -5.78 17.44 8.64
N ASN A 90 -5.81 18.54 7.88
CA ASN A 90 -6.09 18.55 6.44
C ASN A 90 -5.15 19.49 5.65
N GLN A 91 -3.85 19.24 5.75
CA GLN A 91 -2.80 20.03 5.10
C GLN A 91 -2.37 19.47 3.73
N ILE A 92 -2.40 18.15 3.50
CA ILE A 92 -1.92 17.55 2.23
C ILE A 92 -2.85 17.85 1.06
N CYS A 93 -4.17 17.84 1.29
CA CYS A 93 -5.19 18.17 0.28
C CYS A 93 -6.26 19.05 0.90
N THR A 94 -5.94 20.32 1.12
CA THR A 94 -6.81 21.35 1.74
C THR A 94 -8.21 21.40 1.12
N GLY A 95 -8.30 21.31 -0.21
CA GLY A 95 -9.56 21.31 -0.97
C GLY A 95 -10.44 20.05 -0.85
N ASN A 96 -10.00 18.98 -0.17
CA ASN A 96 -10.78 17.76 0.06
C ASN A 96 -11.22 17.66 1.54
N PRO A 97 -12.28 18.39 1.96
CA PRO A 97 -12.76 18.36 3.34
C PRO A 97 -13.29 16.99 3.74
N GLY A 98 -13.20 16.68 5.03
CA GLY A 98 -13.63 15.40 5.59
C GLY A 98 -12.66 14.24 5.35
N MET A 99 -11.56 14.41 4.61
CA MET A 99 -10.38 13.54 4.66
C MET A 99 -9.32 14.13 5.61
N ASN A 100 -8.35 13.32 6.04
CA ASN A 100 -7.27 13.77 6.91
C ASN A 100 -5.92 13.13 6.59
N ASP A 101 -4.84 13.83 6.93
CA ASP A 101 -3.48 13.48 6.51
C ASP A 101 -3.01 12.13 7.07
N ARG A 102 -3.47 11.75 8.26
CA ARG A 102 -3.19 10.44 8.87
C ARG A 102 -3.73 9.29 8.01
N ILE A 103 -4.89 9.44 7.39
CA ILE A 103 -5.45 8.46 6.43
C ILE A 103 -4.63 8.45 5.14
N ARG A 104 -4.26 9.62 4.61
CA ARG A 104 -3.50 9.77 3.35
C ARG A 104 -2.12 9.12 3.43
N THR A 105 -1.34 9.50 4.44
CA THR A 105 -0.01 8.96 4.71
C THR A 105 -0.07 7.45 4.93
N ARG A 106 -1.02 6.98 5.76
CA ARG A 106 -1.18 5.54 6.03
C ARG A 106 -1.48 4.74 4.76
N ALA A 107 -2.35 5.24 3.89
CA ALA A 107 -2.70 4.58 2.64
C ALA A 107 -1.49 4.48 1.68
N LEU A 108 -0.73 5.59 1.56
CA LEU A 108 0.45 5.69 0.71
C LEU A 108 1.59 4.78 1.19
N GLU A 109 1.88 4.80 2.49
CA GLU A 109 2.89 3.95 3.14
C GLU A 109 2.58 2.47 2.95
N MET A 110 1.37 2.03 3.32
CA MET A 110 1.00 0.62 3.28
C MET A 110 1.04 0.05 1.87
N THR A 111 0.72 0.87 0.86
CA THR A 111 0.76 0.53 -0.56
C THR A 111 2.20 0.49 -1.08
N ASN A 112 3.01 1.51 -0.81
CA ASN A 112 4.42 1.53 -1.23
C ASN A 112 5.26 0.44 -0.55
N TYR A 113 5.00 0.11 0.73
CA TYR A 113 5.61 -1.04 1.41
C TYR A 113 5.29 -2.36 0.69
N ARG A 114 4.03 -2.53 0.26
CA ARG A 114 3.54 -3.70 -0.47
C ARG A 114 4.19 -3.82 -1.85
N ARG A 115 4.19 -2.72 -2.64
CA ARG A 115 4.88 -2.64 -3.93
C ARG A 115 6.38 -2.92 -3.80
N SER A 116 7.05 -2.35 -2.80
CA SER A 116 8.47 -2.64 -2.48
C SER A 116 8.73 -4.12 -2.15
N ARG A 117 7.80 -4.80 -1.46
CA ARG A 117 7.89 -6.25 -1.23
C ARG A 117 7.66 -7.07 -2.49
N LEU A 118 6.74 -6.67 -3.36
CA LEU A 118 6.52 -7.36 -4.63
C LEU A 118 7.71 -7.19 -5.59
N ALA A 119 8.25 -5.97 -5.70
CA ALA A 119 9.41 -5.68 -6.55
C ALA A 119 10.61 -6.58 -6.25
N ARG A 120 10.86 -6.83 -4.97
CA ARG A 120 11.92 -7.74 -4.47
C ARG A 120 11.46 -9.21 -4.34
N GLY A 121 10.37 -9.59 -5.02
CA GLY A 121 9.86 -10.96 -5.06
C GLY A 121 9.43 -11.56 -3.71
N PHE A 122 9.17 -10.78 -2.66
CA PHE A 122 8.78 -11.25 -1.32
C PHE A 122 7.26 -11.50 -1.18
N VAL A 123 6.59 -11.90 -2.27
CA VAL A 123 5.14 -12.14 -2.34
C VAL A 123 4.88 -13.51 -2.96
N SER A 124 4.41 -14.46 -2.16
CA SER A 124 3.84 -15.72 -2.66
C SER A 124 2.44 -15.50 -3.21
N LYS A 125 2.11 -16.23 -4.29
CA LYS A 125 0.71 -16.45 -4.68
C LYS A 125 0.08 -17.62 -3.91
N SER A 126 -1.19 -17.88 -4.14
CA SER A 126 -1.98 -18.99 -3.57
C SER A 126 -1.32 -20.36 -3.66
N THR A 127 -0.57 -20.64 -4.72
CA THR A 127 0.20 -21.90 -4.90
C THR A 127 1.54 -21.92 -4.16
N GLY A 128 1.73 -21.07 -3.14
CA GLY A 128 2.97 -20.94 -2.35
C GLY A 128 4.16 -20.30 -3.09
N ARG A 129 4.26 -20.50 -4.42
CA ARG A 129 5.30 -19.95 -5.30
C ARG A 129 5.38 -18.43 -5.19
N ARG A 130 6.60 -17.91 -5.05
CA ARG A 130 6.90 -16.47 -5.05
C ARG A 130 6.79 -15.90 -6.46
N LEU A 131 6.10 -14.77 -6.60
CA LEU A 131 6.06 -13.97 -7.83
C LEU A 131 7.47 -13.47 -8.18
N PRO A 132 7.80 -13.27 -9.46
CA PRO A 132 9.11 -12.79 -9.87
C PRO A 132 9.35 -11.35 -9.39
N MET A 133 10.62 -10.95 -9.38
CA MET A 133 11.00 -9.56 -9.14
C MET A 133 10.51 -8.66 -10.27
N ALA A 134 10.19 -7.40 -9.95
CA ALA A 134 9.82 -6.39 -10.95
C ALA A 134 11.03 -5.51 -11.26
N ALA A 135 11.31 -5.28 -12.54
CA ALA A 135 12.45 -4.46 -12.98
C ALA A 135 12.25 -2.97 -12.64
N ASP A 136 11.07 -2.43 -12.93
CA ASP A 136 10.69 -1.06 -12.60
C ASP A 136 9.31 -1.05 -11.90
N MET A 137 9.34 -0.91 -10.58
CA MET A 137 8.14 -0.80 -9.74
C MET A 137 8.03 0.63 -9.23
N ILE A 138 7.25 1.45 -9.95
CA ILE A 138 7.07 2.87 -9.66
C ILE A 138 6.64 3.07 -8.19
N ARG A 139 7.29 4.00 -7.49
CA ARG A 139 6.89 4.43 -6.15
C ARG A 139 5.74 5.44 -6.27
N LEU A 140 4.59 5.12 -5.69
CA LEU A 140 3.43 6.01 -5.72
C LEU A 140 3.68 7.28 -4.90
N ARG A 141 3.11 8.39 -5.37
CA ARG A 141 2.98 9.67 -4.65
C ARG A 141 1.50 9.94 -4.37
N TYR A 142 1.19 10.77 -3.37
CA TYR A 142 -0.19 11.18 -3.14
C TYR A 142 -0.66 12.16 -4.22
N ASN A 143 -1.95 12.09 -4.60
CA ASN A 143 -2.56 12.97 -5.59
C ASN A 143 -3.99 13.33 -5.13
N CYS A 144 -4.25 14.62 -4.92
CA CYS A 144 -5.51 15.09 -4.36
C CYS A 144 -6.71 14.90 -5.31
N SER A 145 -6.51 14.96 -6.62
CA SER A 145 -7.58 14.71 -7.61
C SER A 145 -8.01 13.25 -7.63
N LEU A 146 -7.07 12.32 -7.39
CA LEU A 146 -7.39 10.90 -7.18
C LEU A 146 -8.09 10.67 -5.83
N GLU A 147 -7.74 11.43 -4.78
CA GLU A 147 -8.51 11.44 -3.53
C GLU A 147 -9.95 11.92 -3.74
N THR A 148 -10.19 12.95 -4.56
CA THR A 148 -11.55 13.41 -4.88
C THR A 148 -12.38 12.30 -5.53
N SER A 149 -11.79 11.55 -6.47
CA SER A 149 -12.41 10.37 -7.09
C SER A 149 -12.70 9.24 -6.08
N ALA A 150 -11.76 8.92 -5.19
CA ALA A 150 -11.94 7.92 -4.15
C ALA A 150 -12.98 8.35 -3.10
N LYS A 151 -13.03 9.64 -2.77
CA LYS A 151 -14.02 10.24 -1.87
C LYS A 151 -15.43 10.18 -2.47
N ALA A 152 -15.61 10.53 -3.74
CA ALA A 152 -16.90 10.43 -4.42
C ALA A 152 -17.46 8.99 -4.39
N ALA A 153 -16.61 7.98 -4.59
CA ALA A 153 -16.99 6.57 -4.47
C ALA A 153 -17.43 6.19 -3.04
N VAL A 154 -16.68 6.63 -2.01
CA VAL A 154 -17.05 6.42 -0.60
C VAL A 154 -18.35 7.14 -0.23
N ASP A 155 -18.51 8.41 -0.63
CA ASP A 155 -19.69 9.23 -0.35
C ASP A 155 -20.96 8.65 -1.01
N SER A 156 -20.84 7.99 -2.16
CA SER A 156 -21.95 7.26 -2.81
C SER A 156 -22.56 6.17 -1.91
N CYS A 157 -21.79 5.67 -0.94
CA CYS A 157 -22.12 4.52 -0.09
C CYS A 157 -22.46 3.23 -0.85
N THR A 158 -22.03 3.12 -2.11
CA THR A 158 -22.05 1.88 -2.89
C THR A 158 -20.65 1.26 -2.97
N THR A 159 -20.58 -0.02 -3.32
CA THR A 159 -19.34 -0.66 -3.80
C THR A 159 -19.30 -0.73 -5.33
N SER A 160 -20.10 0.10 -6.00
CA SER A 160 -20.30 0.09 -7.44
C SER A 160 -19.33 1.05 -8.12
N TYR A 161 -18.65 0.57 -9.16
CA TYR A 161 -17.67 1.33 -9.93
C TYR A 161 -18.34 2.26 -10.96
N SER A 162 -19.09 3.26 -10.49
CA SER A 162 -19.71 4.29 -11.33
C SER A 162 -18.84 5.54 -11.44
N ASN A 163 -18.89 6.22 -12.59
CA ASN A 163 -18.26 7.53 -12.83
C ASN A 163 -16.75 7.62 -12.54
N ILE A 164 -16.01 6.52 -12.73
CA ILE A 164 -14.54 6.54 -12.63
C ILE A 164 -13.96 7.34 -13.83
N PRO A 165 -13.05 8.31 -13.61
CA PRO A 165 -12.41 9.04 -14.70
C PRO A 165 -11.59 8.13 -15.63
N SER A 166 -11.48 8.49 -16.91
CA SER A 166 -10.62 7.76 -17.84
C SER A 166 -9.16 7.72 -17.36
N GLY A 167 -8.50 6.58 -17.52
CA GLY A 167 -7.14 6.37 -17.01
C GLY A 167 -7.03 6.25 -15.48
N VAL A 168 -8.13 6.08 -14.75
CA VAL A 168 -8.13 5.79 -13.31
C VAL A 168 -8.61 4.36 -13.06
N GLN A 169 -7.90 3.62 -12.21
CA GLN A 169 -8.38 2.38 -11.60
C GLN A 169 -8.75 2.65 -10.14
N GLN A 170 -9.72 1.90 -9.61
CA GLN A 170 -10.22 2.10 -8.24
C GLN A 170 -10.45 0.77 -7.54
N ASN A 171 -10.18 0.74 -6.24
CA ASN A 171 -10.70 -0.28 -5.32
C ASN A 171 -11.67 0.36 -4.33
N ILE A 172 -12.74 -0.36 -3.98
CA ILE A 172 -13.66 -0.02 -2.89
C ILE A 172 -13.76 -1.24 -1.96
N TYR A 173 -13.92 -1.02 -0.65
CA TYR A 173 -14.18 -2.07 0.33
C TYR A 173 -15.07 -1.53 1.46
N SER A 174 -15.97 -2.38 1.95
CA SER A 174 -16.87 -2.07 3.06
C SER A 174 -16.50 -2.92 4.27
N ILE A 175 -16.25 -2.28 5.40
CA ILE A 175 -15.70 -2.87 6.62
C ILE A 175 -16.70 -2.67 7.76
N PRO A 176 -17.14 -3.72 8.48
CA PRO A 176 -17.96 -3.55 9.67
C PRO A 176 -17.13 -2.88 10.77
N LYS A 177 -17.73 -1.99 11.57
CA LYS A 177 -17.03 -1.26 12.64
C LYS A 177 -16.37 -2.16 13.69
N SER A 178 -16.89 -3.39 13.88
CA SER A 178 -16.27 -4.44 14.70
C SER A 178 -14.89 -4.90 14.22
N ARG A 179 -14.51 -4.61 12.97
CA ARG A 179 -13.15 -4.84 12.42
C ARG A 179 -12.32 -3.55 12.27
N ALA A 180 -12.96 -2.39 12.31
CA ALA A 180 -12.31 -1.09 12.14
C ALA A 180 -13.11 0.00 12.86
N GLN A 181 -12.69 0.37 14.06
CA GLN A 181 -13.37 1.41 14.85
C GLN A 181 -13.15 2.79 14.24
N TYR A 182 -11.94 3.08 13.73
CA TYR A 182 -11.59 4.37 13.14
C TYR A 182 -11.32 4.26 11.63
N ARG A 183 -11.48 5.38 10.91
CA ARG A 183 -11.30 5.46 9.44
C ARG A 183 -9.89 5.13 8.97
N VAL A 184 -8.87 5.31 9.82
CA VAL A 184 -7.48 4.90 9.56
C VAL A 184 -7.29 3.37 9.65
N ASP A 185 -8.13 2.69 10.44
CA ASP A 185 -8.15 1.23 10.52
C ASP A 185 -8.91 0.66 9.33
N ALA A 186 -10.01 1.31 8.92
CA ALA A 186 -10.80 0.93 7.75
C ALA A 186 -9.95 0.87 6.47
N ILE A 187 -9.12 1.88 6.21
CA ILE A 187 -8.17 1.87 5.09
C ILE A 187 -7.02 0.86 5.29
N THR A 188 -6.60 0.64 6.55
CA THR A 188 -5.58 -0.38 6.90
C THR A 188 -6.10 -1.80 6.61
N GLU A 189 -7.35 -2.10 6.97
CA GLU A 189 -8.02 -3.37 6.68
C GLU A 189 -8.29 -3.55 5.19
N ALA A 190 -8.73 -2.50 4.47
CA ALA A 190 -8.94 -2.56 3.03
C ALA A 190 -7.64 -2.89 2.27
N ILE A 191 -6.53 -2.22 2.58
CA ILE A 191 -5.22 -2.49 1.96
C ILE A 191 -4.64 -3.86 2.40
N LYS A 192 -5.04 -4.40 3.57
CA LYS A 192 -4.75 -5.81 3.91
C LYS A 192 -5.56 -6.75 3.03
N ASP A 193 -6.87 -6.54 2.88
CA ASP A 193 -7.75 -7.47 2.17
C ASP A 193 -7.49 -7.48 0.66
N TRP A 194 -7.47 -6.32 -0.01
CA TRP A 194 -7.13 -6.19 -1.43
C TRP A 194 -5.79 -6.87 -1.75
N TRP A 195 -4.78 -6.67 -0.91
CA TRP A 195 -3.47 -7.31 -1.08
C TRP A 195 -3.47 -8.81 -0.78
N SER A 196 -4.37 -9.29 0.09
CA SER A 196 -4.43 -10.70 0.47
C SER A 196 -4.86 -11.61 -0.67
N GLN A 197 -5.58 -11.07 -1.67
CA GLN A 197 -6.21 -11.83 -2.75
C GLN A 197 -5.19 -12.65 -3.55
N VAL A 198 -3.96 -12.16 -3.74
CA VAL A 198 -2.85 -12.90 -4.38
C VAL A 198 -2.57 -14.26 -3.72
N ARG A 199 -2.82 -14.40 -2.41
CA ARG A 199 -2.66 -15.65 -1.65
C ARG A 199 -3.95 -16.45 -1.45
N ARG A 200 -5.12 -15.88 -1.78
CA ARG A 200 -6.44 -16.49 -1.50
C ARG A 200 -7.09 -17.13 -2.72
N VAL A 201 -6.94 -16.54 -3.90
CA VAL A 201 -7.54 -17.04 -5.15
C VAL A 201 -6.47 -17.51 -6.13
N ASP A 202 -6.84 -18.32 -7.13
CA ASP A 202 -6.03 -18.32 -8.36
C ASP A 202 -6.25 -16.99 -9.12
N GLY A 203 -5.28 -16.63 -9.94
CA GLY A 203 -5.21 -15.32 -10.56
C GLY A 203 -4.01 -15.25 -11.50
N ILE A 204 -3.24 -14.16 -11.44
CA ILE A 204 -2.09 -14.00 -12.35
C ILE A 204 -1.12 -15.19 -12.26
N GLY A 205 -0.72 -15.68 -13.44
CA GLY A 205 0.27 -16.76 -13.58
C GLY A 205 1.69 -16.23 -13.38
N MET A 206 2.69 -17.13 -13.45
CA MET A 206 4.11 -16.75 -13.27
C MET A 206 4.64 -15.76 -14.32
N LYS A 207 3.93 -15.56 -15.44
CA LYS A 207 4.23 -14.51 -16.44
C LYS A 207 3.72 -13.11 -16.03
N VAL A 208 3.01 -12.96 -14.90
CA VAL A 208 2.46 -11.70 -14.35
C VAL A 208 1.45 -10.98 -15.27
N ILE A 209 0.96 -11.63 -16.33
CA ILE A 209 0.04 -11.06 -17.31
C ILE A 209 -1.40 -11.00 -16.75
N TYR A 210 -1.97 -9.79 -16.71
CA TYR A 210 -3.41 -9.57 -16.50
C TYR A 210 -4.20 -9.81 -17.80
N ARG A 211 -5.49 -10.18 -17.69
CA ARG A 211 -6.33 -10.63 -18.82
C ARG A 211 -7.79 -10.39 -18.49
N ALA A 212 -8.66 -10.32 -19.51
CA ALA A 212 -10.12 -10.17 -19.34
C ALA A 212 -10.73 -11.13 -18.30
N LYS A 213 -10.28 -12.41 -18.25
CA LYS A 213 -10.75 -13.40 -17.25
C LYS A 213 -10.40 -13.08 -15.78
N HIS A 214 -9.60 -12.06 -15.53
CA HIS A 214 -9.28 -11.57 -14.18
C HIS A 214 -10.11 -10.33 -13.81
N GLU A 215 -10.74 -9.67 -14.78
CA GLU A 215 -11.50 -8.45 -14.54
C GLU A 215 -12.78 -8.74 -13.74
N GLY A 216 -13.17 -7.83 -12.85
CA GLY A 216 -14.24 -8.04 -11.86
C GLY A 216 -13.95 -9.11 -10.79
N SER A 217 -13.01 -10.04 -11.01
CA SER A 217 -12.68 -11.11 -10.06
C SER A 217 -11.79 -10.60 -8.90
N PRO A 218 -11.69 -11.30 -7.75
CA PRO A 218 -10.98 -10.81 -6.56
C PRO A 218 -9.48 -10.50 -6.77
N ILE A 219 -8.81 -11.12 -7.75
CA ILE A 219 -7.40 -10.79 -8.04
C ILE A 219 -7.24 -9.35 -8.56
N SER A 220 -8.28 -8.75 -9.15
CA SER A 220 -8.28 -7.36 -9.62
C SER A 220 -7.91 -6.38 -8.49
N TRP A 221 -8.36 -6.65 -7.26
CA TRP A 221 -8.05 -5.79 -6.12
C TRP A 221 -6.57 -5.83 -5.75
N PHE A 222 -5.92 -6.99 -5.88
CA PHE A 222 -4.48 -7.08 -5.71
C PHE A 222 -3.74 -6.37 -6.84
N THR A 223 -4.13 -6.57 -8.10
CA THR A 223 -3.43 -5.98 -9.25
C THR A 223 -3.52 -4.44 -9.24
N ARG A 224 -4.69 -3.87 -8.92
CA ARG A 224 -4.90 -2.42 -8.76
C ARG A 224 -4.05 -1.76 -7.66
N VAL A 225 -3.55 -2.53 -6.69
CA VAL A 225 -2.61 -2.07 -5.63
C VAL A 225 -1.15 -2.34 -5.99
N SER A 226 -0.88 -3.36 -6.80
CA SER A 226 0.46 -3.89 -7.06
C SER A 226 1.09 -3.47 -8.39
N LEU A 227 0.29 -3.10 -9.39
CA LEU A 227 0.73 -2.90 -10.76
C LEU A 227 0.04 -1.67 -11.36
N ASP A 228 0.81 -0.87 -12.11
CA ASP A 228 0.26 0.20 -12.95
C ASP A 228 -0.03 -0.41 -14.33
N LEU A 229 -0.99 -1.34 -14.36
CA LEU A 229 -1.36 -2.06 -15.59
C LEU A 229 -1.98 -1.09 -16.61
N PRO A 230 -1.45 -0.98 -17.85
CA PRO A 230 -2.24 -0.44 -18.94
C PRO A 230 -3.50 -1.30 -19.12
N SER A 231 -4.62 -0.61 -19.33
CA SER A 231 -5.96 -1.17 -19.56
C SER A 231 -6.12 -1.68 -20.99
#